data_AF-K2D855-F1
#
_entry.id   AF-K2D855-F1
#
_cell.length_a   1.000
_cell.length_b   1.000
_cell.length_c   1.000
_cell.angle_alpha   90.00
_cell.angle_beta   90.00
_cell.angle_gamma   90.00
#
_symmetry.space_group_name_H-M   'P 1'
#
loop_
_entity.id
_entity.type
_entity.pdbx_description
1 polymer ?
#
loop_
_entity_poly.entity_id
_entity_poly.type
_entity_poly.pdbx_seq_one_letter_code
_entity_poly.pdbx_strand_id
1 'polypeptide(L)'
;MPIDKNGNRADVITDSTSTISRMNLGRTYESYLGATSRDNKQRLINYLCNKYKKPLDAILDKLKEEDITYIFNYLKGLYALINSDMSEFINSLNKEELVNHIREVLTDNMYIYYPIDNDRNIINVLDDIDKSIYKPLNDKVIYTDDAGNIVETVENIQVGNLYIMLLDKIANTYMAVSSAKVNNFSFPVKGTNTDKHRYPHALTPTKTLGETEVRILASYMGGHGVSELIDLTSNPISHKLLVKNILDSNNPINNNSPINRDIVPYGQTKPLMIFKHILNSAGFDYEYKKEEV
;
A
#
# COMPACT_ATOMS: atom_id res chain seq x y z
N MET A 1 -4.50 11.20 -13.39
CA MET A 1 -5.01 9.82 -13.57
C MET A 1 -5.36 9.60 -15.04
N PRO A 2 -4.94 8.46 -15.62
CA PRO A 2 -5.27 8.10 -17.00
C PRO A 2 -6.77 7.99 -17.25
N ILE A 3 -7.19 8.39 -18.43
CA ILE A 3 -8.57 8.32 -18.92
C ILE A 3 -8.55 7.60 -20.27
N ASP A 4 -9.39 6.56 -20.41
CA ASP A 4 -9.55 5.84 -21.67
C ASP A 4 -10.51 6.56 -22.65
N LYS A 5 -10.62 6.05 -23.87
CA LYS A 5 -11.51 6.63 -24.89
C LYS A 5 -13.00 6.53 -24.56
N ASN A 6 -13.39 5.62 -23.68
CA ASN A 6 -14.77 5.49 -23.20
C ASN A 6 -15.06 6.48 -22.05
N GLY A 7 -14.07 7.26 -21.62
CA GLY A 7 -14.18 8.23 -20.53
C GLY A 7 -14.00 7.60 -19.14
N ASN A 8 -13.59 6.34 -19.05
CA ASN A 8 -13.28 5.69 -17.77
C ASN A 8 -11.96 6.26 -17.24
N ARG A 9 -12.00 6.80 -16.03
CA ARG A 9 -10.82 7.26 -15.30
C ARG A 9 -10.30 6.12 -14.44
N ALA A 10 -9.01 5.82 -14.54
CA ALA A 10 -8.37 4.85 -13.66
C ALA A 10 -8.27 5.40 -12.22
N ASP A 11 -8.62 4.58 -11.24
CA ASP A 11 -8.49 4.92 -9.80
C ASP A 11 -7.13 4.52 -9.23
N VAL A 12 -6.53 3.46 -9.77
CA VAL A 12 -5.25 2.91 -9.30
C VAL A 12 -4.37 2.61 -10.50
N ILE A 13 -3.09 2.98 -10.42
CA ILE A 13 -2.05 2.62 -11.40
C ILE A 13 -1.15 1.60 -10.73
N THR A 14 -0.90 0.47 -11.40
CA THR A 14 -0.03 -0.59 -10.88
C THR A 14 1.18 -0.79 -11.79
N ASP A 15 2.32 -1.11 -11.18
CA ASP A 15 3.53 -1.45 -11.94
C ASP A 15 3.38 -2.82 -12.62
N SER A 16 3.65 -2.87 -13.93
CA SER A 16 3.60 -4.08 -14.75
C SER A 16 4.74 -5.05 -14.44
N THR A 17 5.91 -4.53 -14.04
CA THR A 17 7.12 -5.32 -13.76
C THR A 17 6.89 -6.29 -12.60
N SER A 18 6.15 -5.84 -11.59
CA SER A 18 5.80 -6.65 -10.42
C SER A 18 5.01 -7.93 -10.74
N THR A 19 4.22 -7.95 -11.81
CA THR A 19 3.45 -9.14 -12.23
C THR A 19 4.38 -10.23 -12.76
N ILE A 20 5.29 -9.87 -13.66
CA ILE A 20 6.20 -10.82 -14.32
C ILE A 20 7.24 -11.33 -13.32
N SER A 21 7.87 -10.42 -12.57
CA SER A 21 8.91 -10.75 -11.60
C SER A 21 8.42 -11.64 -10.45
N ARG A 22 7.13 -11.57 -10.10
CA ARG A 22 6.52 -12.40 -9.05
C ARG A 22 5.64 -13.53 -9.61
N MET A 23 5.62 -13.72 -10.93
CA MET A 23 4.82 -14.73 -11.64
C MET A 23 3.33 -14.75 -11.25
N ASN A 24 2.76 -13.59 -10.90
CA ASN A 24 1.35 -13.49 -10.48
C ASN A 24 0.45 -13.06 -11.65
N LEU A 25 0.39 -13.89 -12.69
CA LEU A 25 -0.36 -13.63 -13.93
C LEU A 25 -1.88 -13.52 -13.69
N GLY A 26 -2.38 -14.14 -12.62
CA GLY A 26 -3.80 -14.07 -12.24
C GLY A 26 -4.32 -12.64 -12.10
N ARG A 27 -3.47 -11.70 -11.63
CA ARG A 27 -3.81 -10.27 -11.55
C ARG A 27 -4.19 -9.69 -12.91
N THR A 28 -3.45 -10.04 -13.96
CA THR A 28 -3.69 -9.55 -15.32
C THR A 28 -4.95 -10.17 -15.90
N TYR A 29 -5.16 -11.47 -15.66
CA TYR A 29 -6.35 -12.19 -16.13
C TYR A 29 -7.63 -11.64 -15.48
N GLU A 30 -7.61 -11.42 -14.16
CA GLU A 30 -8.72 -10.80 -13.43
C GLU A 30 -9.03 -9.40 -13.97
N SER A 31 -8.00 -8.55 -14.11
CA SER A 31 -8.15 -7.21 -14.68
C SER A 31 -8.74 -7.25 -16.10
N TYR A 32 -8.35 -8.22 -16.93
CA TYR A 32 -8.88 -8.37 -18.27
C TYR A 32 -10.37 -8.77 -18.28
N LEU A 33 -10.74 -9.75 -17.46
CA LEU A 33 -12.15 -10.16 -17.30
C LEU A 33 -12.99 -9.02 -16.71
N GLY A 34 -12.43 -8.25 -15.77
CA GLY A 34 -13.06 -7.05 -15.22
C GLY A 34 -13.32 -5.97 -16.28
N ALA A 35 -12.35 -5.73 -17.18
CA ALA A 35 -12.54 -4.84 -18.33
C ALA A 35 -13.62 -5.38 -19.28
N THR A 36 -13.60 -6.69 -19.54
CA THR A 36 -14.57 -7.36 -20.41
C THR A 36 -15.99 -7.21 -19.85
N SER A 37 -16.19 -7.46 -18.55
CA SER A 37 -17.46 -7.26 -17.86
C SER A 37 -17.97 -5.82 -18.01
N ARG A 38 -17.15 -4.83 -17.64
CA ARG A 38 -17.51 -3.40 -17.69
C ARG A 38 -17.85 -2.93 -19.10
N ASP A 39 -16.99 -3.22 -20.07
CA ASP A 39 -17.15 -2.70 -21.42
C ASP A 39 -18.35 -3.34 -22.14
N ASN A 40 -18.60 -4.63 -21.92
CA ASN A 40 -19.78 -5.30 -22.47
C ASN A 40 -21.08 -4.83 -21.80
N LYS A 41 -21.07 -4.55 -20.49
CA LYS A 41 -22.18 -3.85 -19.82
C LYS A 41 -22.45 -2.50 -20.50
N GLN A 42 -21.41 -1.69 -20.69
CA GLN A 42 -21.55 -0.37 -21.32
C GLN A 42 -22.08 -0.46 -22.75
N ARG A 43 -21.68 -1.47 -23.53
CA ARG A 43 -22.22 -1.73 -24.87
C ARG A 43 -23.72 -2.01 -24.85
N LEU A 44 -24.19 -2.84 -23.92
CA LEU A 44 -25.62 -3.14 -23.77
C LEU A 44 -26.42 -1.91 -23.35
N ILE A 45 -25.90 -1.12 -22.41
CA ILE A 45 -26.51 0.15 -22.01
C ILE A 45 -26.59 1.11 -23.20
N ASN A 46 -25.48 1.27 -23.94
CA ASN A 46 -25.43 2.14 -25.11
C ASN A 46 -26.40 1.68 -26.20
N TYR A 47 -26.54 0.37 -26.42
CA TYR A 47 -27.54 -0.18 -27.34
C TYR A 47 -28.97 0.26 -26.97
N LEU A 48 -29.36 0.11 -25.71
CA LEU A 48 -30.69 0.51 -25.23
C LEU A 48 -30.89 2.03 -25.29
N CYS A 49 -29.95 2.79 -24.75
CA CYS A 49 -30.01 4.25 -24.72
C CYS A 49 -30.06 4.84 -26.13
N ASN A 50 -29.32 4.30 -27.09
CA ASN A 50 -29.34 4.75 -28.49
C ASN A 50 -30.65 4.36 -29.19
N LYS A 51 -31.17 3.16 -28.95
CA LYS A 51 -32.44 2.68 -29.52
C LYS A 51 -33.64 3.51 -29.03
N TYR A 52 -33.68 3.83 -27.74
CA TYR A 52 -34.81 4.53 -27.12
C TYR A 52 -34.61 6.04 -26.96
N LYS A 53 -33.39 6.55 -27.18
CA LYS A 53 -33.00 7.96 -26.96
C LYS A 53 -33.38 8.47 -25.57
N LYS A 54 -33.23 7.60 -24.57
CA LYS A 54 -33.63 7.84 -23.17
C LYS A 54 -32.54 7.31 -22.23
N PRO A 55 -32.45 7.88 -21.01
CA PRO A 55 -31.58 7.31 -19.98
C PRO A 55 -32.06 5.92 -19.57
N LEU A 56 -31.13 5.10 -19.06
CA LEU A 56 -31.36 3.71 -18.67
C LEU A 56 -32.55 3.55 -17.70
N ASP A 57 -32.65 4.44 -16.70
CA ASP A 57 -33.71 4.41 -15.68
C ASP A 57 -35.12 4.48 -16.27
N ALA A 58 -35.30 5.21 -17.37
CA ALA A 58 -36.60 5.32 -18.03
C ALA A 58 -36.95 4.11 -18.90
N ILE A 59 -35.99 3.20 -19.14
CA ILE A 59 -36.11 2.04 -20.03
C ILE A 59 -36.25 0.74 -19.23
N LEU A 60 -35.61 0.63 -18.05
CA LEU A 60 -35.53 -0.60 -17.25
C LEU A 60 -36.89 -1.26 -16.93
N ASP A 61 -37.93 -0.45 -16.71
CA ASP A 61 -39.28 -0.94 -16.40
C ASP A 61 -40.10 -1.30 -17.64
N LYS A 62 -39.64 -0.92 -18.84
CA LYS A 62 -40.37 -1.02 -20.11
C LYS A 62 -39.57 -1.76 -21.18
N LEU A 63 -38.74 -2.71 -20.76
CA LEU A 63 -37.99 -3.57 -21.67
C LEU A 63 -38.96 -4.36 -22.56
N LYS A 64 -38.80 -4.23 -23.88
CA LYS A 64 -39.56 -5.02 -24.85
C LYS A 64 -38.97 -6.43 -24.95
N GLU A 65 -39.80 -7.39 -25.35
CA GLU A 65 -39.35 -8.78 -25.52
C GLU A 65 -38.17 -8.91 -26.49
N GLU A 66 -38.17 -8.14 -27.58
CA GLU A 66 -37.06 -8.12 -28.55
C GLU A 66 -35.71 -7.75 -27.91
N ASP A 67 -35.70 -6.78 -26.99
CA ASP A 67 -34.47 -6.34 -26.32
C ASP A 67 -34.03 -7.35 -25.27
N ILE A 68 -34.97 -7.98 -24.56
CA ILE A 68 -34.69 -9.08 -23.64
C ILE A 68 -34.03 -10.23 -24.39
N THR A 69 -34.59 -10.62 -25.54
CA THR A 69 -34.00 -11.69 -26.38
C THR A 69 -32.63 -11.32 -26.91
N TYR A 70 -32.42 -10.07 -27.34
CA TYR A 70 -31.12 -9.60 -27.79
C TYR A 70 -30.06 -9.67 -26.68
N ILE A 71 -30.37 -9.11 -25.51
CA ILE A 71 -29.45 -9.08 -24.36
C ILE A 71 -29.19 -10.51 -23.87
N PHE A 72 -30.21 -11.36 -23.80
CA PHE A 72 -30.06 -12.78 -23.45
C PHE A 72 -29.07 -13.49 -24.38
N ASN A 73 -29.24 -13.37 -25.70
CA ASN A 73 -28.35 -14.00 -26.66
C ASN A 73 -26.91 -13.45 -26.56
N TYR A 74 -26.77 -12.15 -26.31
CA TYR A 74 -25.47 -11.52 -26.11
C TYR A 74 -24.76 -12.04 -24.85
N LEU A 75 -25.46 -12.08 -23.72
CA LEU A 75 -24.92 -12.59 -22.45
C LEU A 75 -24.60 -14.08 -22.54
N LYS A 76 -25.51 -14.88 -23.11
CA LYS A 76 -25.29 -16.31 -23.34
C LYS A 76 -24.04 -16.57 -24.18
N GLY A 77 -23.83 -15.78 -25.24
CA GLY A 77 -22.66 -15.88 -26.09
C GLY A 77 -21.37 -15.59 -25.34
N LEU A 78 -21.35 -14.54 -24.50
CA LEU A 78 -20.19 -14.22 -23.65
C LEU A 78 -19.94 -15.30 -22.59
N TYR A 79 -20.99 -15.73 -21.88
CA TYR A 79 -20.91 -16.73 -20.82
C TYR A 79 -20.38 -18.06 -21.34
N ALA A 80 -20.84 -18.51 -22.52
CA ALA A 80 -20.35 -19.73 -23.16
C ALA A 80 -18.85 -19.69 -23.50
N LEU A 81 -18.26 -18.50 -23.72
CA LEU A 81 -16.81 -18.39 -23.92
C LEU A 81 -16.03 -18.61 -22.61
N ILE A 82 -16.59 -18.18 -21.47
CA ILE A 82 -15.93 -18.17 -20.17
C ILE A 82 -16.06 -19.51 -19.45
N ASN A 83 -17.31 -19.92 -19.19
CA ASN A 83 -17.63 -21.13 -18.43
C ASN A 83 -19.00 -21.70 -18.90
N SER A 84 -19.04 -23.02 -19.13
CA SER A 84 -20.25 -23.80 -19.39
C SER A 84 -21.33 -23.55 -18.34
N ASP A 85 -20.97 -23.50 -17.05
CA ASP A 85 -21.93 -23.32 -15.95
C ASP A 85 -22.70 -22.01 -16.05
N MET A 86 -22.03 -20.93 -16.48
CA MET A 86 -22.69 -19.64 -16.67
C MET A 86 -23.70 -19.66 -17.83
N SER A 87 -23.40 -20.42 -18.87
CA SER A 87 -24.33 -20.65 -19.98
C SER A 87 -25.50 -21.54 -19.54
N GLU A 88 -25.27 -22.56 -18.73
CA GLU A 88 -26.34 -23.38 -18.15
C GLU A 88 -27.24 -22.55 -17.21
N PHE A 89 -26.63 -21.75 -16.34
CA PHE A 89 -27.33 -20.83 -15.44
C PHE A 89 -28.31 -19.94 -16.21
N ILE A 90 -27.84 -19.19 -17.22
CA ILE A 90 -28.71 -18.27 -17.95
C ILE A 90 -29.82 -18.98 -18.72
N ASN A 91 -29.59 -20.21 -19.19
CA ASN A 91 -30.61 -21.02 -19.86
C ASN A 91 -31.63 -21.62 -18.87
N SER A 92 -31.26 -21.78 -17.60
CA SER A 92 -32.15 -22.32 -16.56
C SER A 92 -33.17 -21.30 -16.03
N LEU A 93 -32.91 -20.00 -16.25
CA LEU A 93 -33.73 -18.93 -15.70
C LEU A 93 -35.13 -18.90 -16.34
N ASN A 94 -36.15 -18.72 -15.49
CA ASN A 94 -37.48 -18.39 -15.98
C ASN A 94 -37.53 -16.93 -16.51
N LYS A 95 -38.64 -16.53 -17.14
CA LYS A 95 -38.75 -15.19 -17.75
C LYS A 95 -38.60 -14.05 -16.74
N GLU A 96 -39.11 -14.23 -15.53
CA GLU A 96 -39.06 -13.20 -14.48
C GLU A 96 -37.64 -13.06 -13.91
N GLU A 97 -36.99 -14.19 -13.62
CA GLU A 97 -35.60 -14.28 -13.19
C GLU A 97 -34.64 -13.73 -14.23
N LEU A 98 -34.86 -14.02 -15.52
CA LEU A 98 -34.05 -13.50 -16.61
C LEU A 98 -34.13 -11.98 -16.68
N VAL A 99 -35.33 -11.40 -16.53
CA VAL A 99 -35.49 -9.94 -16.51
C VAL A 99 -34.79 -9.34 -15.29
N ASN A 100 -34.85 -9.99 -14.13
CA ASN A 100 -34.16 -9.54 -12.92
C ASN A 100 -32.63 -9.61 -13.09
N HIS A 101 -32.10 -10.69 -13.66
CA HIS A 101 -30.67 -10.83 -13.98
C HIS A 101 -30.20 -9.75 -14.96
N ILE A 102 -30.97 -9.50 -16.02
CA ILE A 102 -30.66 -8.43 -16.98
C ILE A 102 -30.64 -7.07 -16.29
N ARG A 103 -31.60 -6.80 -15.39
CA ARG A 103 -31.62 -5.55 -14.61
C ARG A 103 -30.36 -5.42 -13.76
N GLU A 104 -29.98 -6.48 -13.03
CA GLU A 104 -28.76 -6.50 -12.21
C GLU A 104 -27.50 -6.22 -13.03
N VAL A 105 -27.37 -6.87 -14.19
CA VAL A 105 -26.24 -6.66 -15.11
C VAL A 105 -26.17 -5.20 -15.59
N LEU A 106 -27.31 -4.60 -15.92
CA LEU A 106 -27.38 -3.24 -16.45
C LEU A 106 -27.19 -2.16 -15.37
N THR A 107 -27.65 -2.40 -14.13
CA THR A 107 -27.56 -1.42 -13.05
C THR A 107 -26.24 -1.56 -12.27
N ASP A 108 -25.94 -2.74 -11.73
CA ASP A 108 -24.82 -2.96 -10.82
C ASP A 108 -23.55 -3.38 -11.56
N ASN A 109 -23.37 -4.66 -11.87
CA ASN A 109 -22.22 -5.17 -12.61
C ASN A 109 -22.51 -6.50 -13.29
N MET A 110 -21.74 -6.80 -14.34
CA MET A 110 -21.76 -8.12 -14.95
C MET A 110 -20.76 -9.03 -14.21
N TYR A 111 -21.22 -9.73 -13.18
CA TYR A 111 -20.37 -10.64 -12.42
C TYR A 111 -19.95 -11.84 -13.28
N ILE A 112 -18.64 -12.13 -13.29
CA ILE A 112 -18.06 -13.26 -14.00
C ILE A 112 -17.71 -14.34 -12.98
N TYR A 113 -18.22 -15.54 -13.20
CA TYR A 113 -17.89 -16.71 -12.40
C TYR A 113 -16.84 -17.55 -13.11
N TYR A 114 -15.65 -17.62 -12.52
CA TYR A 114 -14.54 -18.43 -13.02
C TYR A 114 -14.01 -19.32 -11.90
N PRO A 115 -14.48 -20.57 -11.78
CA PRO A 115 -14.06 -21.47 -10.71
C PRO A 115 -12.63 -21.99 -10.92
N ILE A 116 -12.06 -22.58 -9.87
CA ILE A 116 -10.69 -23.13 -9.90
C ILE A 116 -10.63 -24.36 -10.82
N ASP A 117 -11.70 -25.15 -10.83
CA ASP A 117 -11.91 -26.35 -11.63
C ASP A 117 -12.67 -26.08 -12.94
N ASN A 118 -12.47 -24.90 -13.53
CA ASN A 118 -13.11 -24.56 -14.81
C ASN A 118 -12.64 -25.48 -15.95
N ASP A 119 -13.58 -25.97 -16.75
CA ASP A 119 -13.30 -26.85 -17.91
C ASP A 119 -12.37 -26.21 -18.94
N ARG A 120 -12.48 -24.88 -19.09
CA ARG A 120 -11.68 -24.09 -20.04
C ARG A 120 -10.49 -23.46 -19.36
N ASN A 121 -9.33 -23.51 -19.99
CA ASN A 121 -8.14 -22.78 -19.54
C ASN A 121 -8.32 -21.27 -19.76
N ILE A 122 -7.95 -20.46 -18.77
CA ILE A 122 -8.10 -19.00 -18.79
C ILE A 122 -7.43 -18.37 -20.01
N ILE A 123 -6.28 -18.87 -20.44
CA ILE A 123 -5.56 -18.32 -21.60
C ILE A 123 -6.40 -18.48 -22.87
N ASN A 124 -7.04 -19.64 -23.06
CA ASN A 124 -7.91 -19.89 -24.20
C ASN A 124 -9.18 -19.03 -24.13
N VAL A 125 -9.74 -18.84 -22.93
CA VAL A 125 -10.90 -17.96 -22.72
C VAL A 125 -10.57 -16.52 -23.13
N LEU A 126 -9.40 -16.01 -22.72
CA LEU A 126 -8.97 -14.65 -23.06
C LEU A 126 -8.77 -14.47 -24.57
N ASP A 127 -8.15 -15.44 -25.23
CA ASP A 127 -7.93 -15.46 -26.69
C ASP A 127 -9.26 -15.55 -27.47
N ASP A 128 -10.18 -16.40 -27.01
CA ASP A 128 -11.55 -16.49 -27.56
C ASP A 128 -12.29 -15.16 -27.44
N ILE A 129 -12.21 -14.49 -26.28
CA ILE A 129 -12.81 -13.18 -26.06
C ILE A 129 -12.18 -12.13 -26.99
N ASP A 130 -10.85 -12.12 -27.13
CA ASP A 130 -10.15 -11.14 -27.98
C ASP A 130 -10.50 -11.28 -29.47
N LYS A 131 -10.78 -12.51 -29.92
CA LYS A 131 -11.24 -12.82 -31.29
C LYS A 131 -12.73 -12.57 -31.52
N SER A 132 -13.48 -12.24 -30.47
CA SER A 132 -14.93 -12.09 -30.51
C SER A 132 -15.39 -10.63 -30.49
N ILE A 133 -16.69 -10.43 -30.62
CA ILE A 133 -17.34 -9.12 -30.42
C ILE A 133 -17.25 -8.62 -28.97
N TYR A 134 -16.83 -9.47 -28.02
CA TYR A 134 -16.79 -9.17 -26.60
C TYR A 134 -15.45 -8.59 -26.13
N LYS A 135 -14.46 -8.47 -27.02
CA LYS A 135 -13.14 -7.91 -26.74
C LYS A 135 -13.23 -6.58 -25.95
N PRO A 136 -12.51 -6.41 -24.83
CA PRO A 136 -12.48 -5.14 -24.09
C PRO A 136 -11.70 -4.05 -24.85
N LEU A 137 -11.89 -2.78 -24.46
CA LEU A 137 -11.15 -1.67 -25.03
C LEU A 137 -9.66 -1.78 -24.68
N ASN A 138 -8.82 -1.85 -25.72
CA ASN A 138 -7.37 -1.76 -25.60
C ASN A 138 -6.86 -0.66 -26.53
N ASP A 139 -6.73 0.54 -25.99
CA ASP A 139 -6.39 1.74 -26.75
C ASP A 139 -5.50 2.66 -25.92
N LYS A 140 -5.01 3.73 -26.54
CA LYS A 140 -4.23 4.74 -25.83
C LYS A 140 -5.07 5.47 -24.80
N VAL A 141 -4.42 5.86 -23.72
CA VAL A 141 -5.02 6.62 -22.63
C VAL A 141 -4.39 8.00 -22.55
N ILE A 142 -5.17 8.96 -22.08
CA ILE A 142 -4.72 10.34 -21.89
C ILE A 142 -4.51 10.58 -20.39
N TYR A 143 -3.39 11.20 -20.01
CA TYR A 143 -3.10 11.56 -18.63
C TYR A 143 -2.38 12.90 -18.53
N THR A 144 -2.35 13.46 -17.33
CA THR A 144 -1.60 14.69 -17.02
C THR A 144 -0.24 14.29 -16.46
N ASP A 145 0.84 14.78 -17.07
CA ASP A 145 2.22 14.53 -16.62
C ASP A 145 2.57 15.37 -15.36
N ASP A 146 3.76 15.15 -14.81
CA ASP A 146 4.26 15.88 -13.63
C ASP A 146 4.44 17.39 -13.88
N ALA A 147 4.52 17.80 -15.15
CA ALA A 147 4.65 19.20 -15.57
C ALA A 147 3.29 19.86 -15.86
N GLY A 148 2.18 19.13 -15.75
CA GLY A 148 0.82 19.62 -15.98
C GLY A 148 0.34 19.55 -17.44
N ASN A 149 1.11 18.96 -18.35
CA ASN A 149 0.73 18.78 -19.75
C ASN A 149 -0.18 17.56 -19.91
N ILE A 150 -1.12 17.64 -20.85
CA ILE A 150 -1.97 16.52 -21.25
C ILE A 150 -1.23 15.72 -22.32
N VAL A 151 -0.93 14.46 -22.02
CA VAL A 151 -0.15 13.56 -22.87
C VAL A 151 -0.94 12.29 -23.15
N GLU A 152 -0.84 11.80 -24.38
CA GLU A 152 -1.39 10.50 -24.80
C GLU A 152 -0.29 9.43 -24.75
N THR A 153 -0.62 8.22 -24.29
CA THR A 153 0.34 7.12 -24.25
C THR A 153 0.77 6.67 -25.65
N VAL A 154 2.01 6.20 -25.77
CA VAL A 154 2.52 5.65 -27.03
C VAL A 154 1.92 4.27 -27.29
N GLU A 155 1.91 3.43 -26.26
CA GLU A 155 1.33 2.09 -26.32
C GLU A 155 -0.13 2.09 -25.87
N ASN A 156 -0.86 1.08 -26.33
CA ASN A 156 -2.24 0.84 -25.91
C ASN A 156 -2.24 0.26 -24.51
N ILE A 157 -3.13 0.77 -23.67
CA ILE A 157 -3.28 0.35 -22.28
C ILE A 157 -4.72 -0.06 -22.05
N GLN A 158 -4.89 -1.30 -21.59
CA GLN A 158 -6.18 -1.78 -21.15
C GLN A 158 -6.43 -1.39 -19.71
N VAL A 159 -7.54 -0.69 -19.46
CA VAL A 159 -8.00 -0.33 -18.11
C VAL A 159 -9.04 -1.35 -17.66
N GLY A 160 -8.79 -2.06 -16.56
CA GLY A 160 -9.68 -3.10 -16.05
C GLY A 160 -9.95 -2.97 -14.55
N ASN A 161 -10.98 -3.69 -14.10
CA ASN A 161 -11.35 -3.73 -12.69
C ASN A 161 -10.58 -4.87 -12.01
N LEU A 162 -9.99 -4.57 -10.86
CA LEU A 162 -9.28 -5.54 -10.02
C LEU A 162 -9.85 -5.45 -8.61
N TYR A 163 -10.15 -6.59 -7.98
CA TYR A 163 -10.61 -6.62 -6.60
C TYR A 163 -9.43 -6.34 -5.66
N ILE A 164 -9.51 -5.24 -4.91
CA ILE A 164 -8.49 -4.82 -3.96
C ILE A 164 -9.08 -4.87 -2.55
N MET A 165 -8.38 -5.55 -1.64
CA MET A 165 -8.72 -5.58 -0.22
C MET A 165 -7.87 -4.58 0.55
N LEU A 166 -8.52 -3.74 1.36
CA LEU A 166 -7.83 -2.92 2.34
C LEU A 166 -7.43 -3.78 3.54
N LEU A 167 -6.14 -3.96 3.76
CA LEU A 167 -5.63 -4.65 4.94
C LEU A 167 -5.57 -3.70 6.14
N ASP A 168 -5.68 -4.24 7.35
CA ASP A 168 -5.64 -3.51 8.63
C ASP A 168 -4.25 -2.97 9.01
N LYS A 169 -3.44 -2.62 8.01
CA LYS A 169 -2.14 -1.95 8.19
C LYS A 169 -2.29 -0.46 7.91
N ILE A 170 -3.00 0.23 8.78
CA ILE A 170 -3.22 1.67 8.69
C ILE A 170 -2.00 2.39 9.29
N ALA A 171 -1.49 3.42 8.59
CA ALA A 171 -0.40 4.26 9.07
C ALA A 171 -0.84 5.25 10.18
N ASN A 172 -1.80 4.86 11.03
CA ASN A 172 -2.29 5.66 12.16
C ASN A 172 -1.40 5.50 13.40
N THR A 173 -0.58 4.44 13.44
CA THR A 173 0.36 4.17 14.53
C THR A 173 1.76 4.58 14.11
N TYR A 174 2.20 5.75 14.57
CA TYR A 174 3.60 6.17 14.46
C TYR A 174 4.28 6.06 15.82
N MET A 175 5.55 5.66 15.78
CA MET A 175 6.42 5.59 16.95
C MET A 175 7.51 6.63 16.77
N ALA A 176 7.37 7.76 17.44
CA ALA A 176 8.38 8.82 17.46
C ALA A 176 8.51 9.30 18.90
N VAL A 177 9.76 9.46 19.35
CA VAL A 177 10.07 9.87 20.72
C VAL A 177 11.21 10.87 20.68
N SER A 178 10.97 12.08 21.21
CA SER A 178 12.01 13.11 21.34
C SER A 178 12.96 12.83 22.50
N SER A 179 12.41 12.38 23.64
CA SER A 179 13.18 11.96 24.82
C SER A 179 12.57 10.69 25.39
N ALA A 180 13.40 9.65 25.53
CA ALA A 180 12.96 8.36 26.05
C ALA A 180 12.55 8.46 27.53
N LYS A 181 11.52 7.70 27.92
CA LYS A 181 11.33 7.35 29.33
C LYS A 181 12.47 6.42 29.75
N VAL A 182 12.99 6.63 30.96
CA VAL A 182 14.07 5.83 31.52
C VAL A 182 13.58 5.01 32.72
N ASN A 183 14.20 3.86 32.98
CA ASN A 183 13.96 3.07 34.19
C ASN A 183 14.75 3.60 35.40
N ASN A 184 14.65 2.91 36.54
CA ASN A 184 15.41 3.25 37.76
C ASN A 184 16.94 3.25 37.56
N PHE A 185 17.43 2.50 36.58
CA PHE A 185 18.85 2.46 36.18
C PHE A 185 19.18 3.49 35.09
N SER A 186 18.23 4.37 34.76
CA SER A 186 18.34 5.40 33.74
C SER A 186 18.55 4.87 32.31
N PHE A 187 18.14 3.65 32.02
CA PHE A 187 18.10 3.11 30.65
C PHE A 187 16.79 3.46 29.95
N PRO A 188 16.84 3.87 28.66
CA PRO A 188 15.65 4.00 27.83
C PRO A 188 14.82 2.71 27.83
N VAL A 189 13.54 2.82 28.19
CA VAL A 189 12.62 1.67 28.24
C VAL A 189 11.43 1.87 27.32
N LYS A 190 10.95 0.74 26.77
CA LYS A 190 9.70 0.69 26.02
C LYS A 190 8.55 1.07 26.96
N GLY A 191 7.67 1.96 26.51
CA GLY A 191 6.41 2.26 27.21
C GLY A 191 5.56 1.01 27.44
N THR A 192 4.84 0.97 28.56
CA THR A 192 3.89 -0.10 28.90
C THR A 192 2.62 -0.02 28.04
N ASN A 193 1.78 -1.06 28.07
CA ASN A 193 0.46 -1.02 27.40
C ASN A 193 -0.43 0.10 27.93
N THR A 194 -0.30 0.46 29.21
CA THR A 194 -1.00 1.60 29.82
C THR A 194 -0.52 2.93 29.25
N ASP A 195 0.78 3.07 28.97
CA ASP A 195 1.34 4.28 28.36
C ASP A 195 0.91 4.47 26.90
N LYS A 196 0.64 3.38 26.17
CA LYS A 196 0.20 3.43 24.77
C LYS A 196 -1.08 4.25 24.58
N HIS A 197 -1.99 4.20 25.55
CA HIS A 197 -3.27 4.91 25.49
C HIS A 197 -3.26 6.27 26.21
N ARG A 198 -2.17 6.58 26.93
CA ARG A 198 -2.06 7.83 27.71
C ARG A 198 -1.65 9.02 26.85
N TYR A 199 -0.89 8.77 25.79
CA TYR A 199 -0.38 9.81 24.89
C TYR A 199 -1.05 9.68 23.52
N PRO A 200 -1.18 10.78 22.75
CA PRO A 200 -1.71 10.73 21.39
C PRO A 200 -0.92 9.82 20.43
N HIS A 201 0.31 9.45 20.80
CA HIS A 201 1.18 8.56 20.05
C HIS A 201 1.97 7.65 21.00
N ALA A 202 2.47 6.53 20.49
CA ALA A 202 3.21 5.57 21.29
C ALA A 202 4.62 6.10 21.60
N LEU A 203 4.88 6.43 22.87
CA LEU A 203 6.20 6.85 23.34
C LEU A 203 7.13 5.65 23.57
N THR A 204 7.37 4.87 22.52
CA THR A 204 8.29 3.73 22.56
C THR A 204 9.59 4.12 21.88
N PRO A 205 10.66 4.44 22.64
CA PRO A 205 11.96 4.69 22.02
C PRO A 205 12.39 3.41 21.30
N THR A 206 12.97 3.55 20.11
CA THR A 206 13.70 2.44 19.50
C THR A 206 14.82 2.05 20.47
N LYS A 207 15.00 0.74 20.69
CA LYS A 207 16.17 0.27 21.43
C LYS A 207 17.41 0.89 20.79
N THR A 208 18.33 1.34 21.63
CA THR A 208 19.63 1.94 21.30
C THR A 208 20.32 1.26 20.12
N LEU A 209 21.18 2.00 19.41
CA LEU A 209 22.01 1.50 18.30
C LEU A 209 22.59 0.12 18.63
N GLY A 210 22.19 -0.89 17.86
CA GLY A 210 22.73 -2.24 17.97
C GLY A 210 24.14 -2.31 17.39
N GLU A 211 24.79 -3.45 17.53
CA GLU A 211 26.17 -3.65 17.05
C GLU A 211 26.30 -3.37 15.54
N THR A 212 25.32 -3.80 14.74
CA THR A 212 25.32 -3.58 13.29
C THR A 212 25.16 -2.11 12.95
N GLU A 213 24.23 -1.41 13.60
CA GLU A 213 24.04 0.04 13.41
C GLU A 213 25.28 0.81 13.87
N VAL A 214 25.88 0.44 15.00
CA VAL A 214 27.14 1.01 15.49
C VAL A 214 28.27 0.84 14.48
N ARG A 215 28.43 -0.35 13.88
CA ARG A 215 29.45 -0.58 12.84
C ARG A 215 29.24 0.29 11.60
N ILE A 216 27.99 0.38 11.13
CA ILE A 216 27.64 1.21 9.97
C ILE A 216 27.94 2.66 10.28
N LEU A 217 27.46 3.18 11.41
CA LEU A 217 27.69 4.57 11.79
C LEU A 217 29.19 4.84 11.96
N ALA A 218 29.93 3.96 12.64
CA ALA A 218 31.37 4.10 12.83
C ALA A 218 32.13 4.17 11.50
N SER A 219 31.68 3.47 10.45
CA SER A 219 32.31 3.59 9.13
C SER A 219 32.12 4.95 8.46
N TYR A 220 31.06 5.69 8.79
CA TYR A 220 30.79 7.02 8.22
C TYR A 220 31.27 8.17 9.10
N MET A 221 31.00 8.12 10.41
CA MET A 221 31.27 9.23 11.35
C MET A 221 32.49 8.99 12.25
N GLY A 222 33.16 7.85 12.11
CA GLY A 222 34.24 7.43 12.99
C GLY A 222 33.75 7.03 14.39
N GLY A 223 34.68 6.51 15.21
CA GLY A 223 34.36 6.08 16.57
C GLY A 223 33.83 7.21 17.46
N HIS A 224 34.39 8.41 17.33
CA HIS A 224 34.03 9.58 18.14
C HIS A 224 32.56 9.99 17.94
N GLY A 225 32.07 10.05 16.69
CA GLY A 225 30.68 10.41 16.42
C GLY A 225 29.69 9.40 17.01
N VAL A 226 30.02 8.11 16.96
CA VAL A 226 29.17 7.07 17.55
C VAL A 226 29.19 7.12 19.08
N SER A 227 30.36 7.36 19.68
CA SER A 227 30.47 7.56 21.13
C SER A 227 29.64 8.75 21.61
N GLU A 228 29.59 9.85 20.84
CA GLU A 228 28.73 10.99 21.11
C GLU A 228 27.24 10.60 21.11
N LEU A 229 26.77 9.90 20.07
CA LEU A 229 25.38 9.45 19.98
C LEU A 229 24.98 8.51 21.13
N ILE A 230 25.86 7.59 21.50
CA ILE A 230 25.62 6.67 22.62
C ILE A 230 25.62 7.44 23.95
N ASP A 231 26.55 8.38 24.16
CA ASP A 231 26.59 9.16 25.39
C ASP A 231 25.35 10.06 25.53
N LEU A 232 24.97 10.79 24.48
CA LEU A 232 23.77 11.64 24.49
C LEU A 232 22.50 10.88 24.86
N THR A 233 22.39 9.61 24.46
CA THR A 233 21.19 8.80 24.71
C THR A 233 21.23 8.05 26.05
N SER A 234 22.42 7.69 26.55
CA SER A 234 22.58 6.82 27.72
C SER A 234 23.15 7.51 28.96
N ASN A 235 23.60 8.75 28.84
CA ASN A 235 24.05 9.60 29.94
C ASN A 235 22.97 10.65 30.26
N PRO A 236 22.26 10.53 31.40
CA PRO A 236 21.18 11.46 31.76
C PRO A 236 21.63 12.91 31.93
N ILE A 237 22.89 13.12 32.32
CA ILE A 237 23.47 14.46 32.50
C ILE A 237 23.66 15.10 31.12
N SER A 238 24.30 14.38 30.21
CA SER A 238 24.48 14.81 28.82
C SER A 238 23.15 15.08 28.14
N HIS A 239 22.19 14.16 28.24
CA HIS A 239 20.86 14.31 27.65
C HIS A 239 20.12 15.55 28.18
N LYS A 240 20.16 15.79 29.50
CA LYS A 240 19.52 16.97 30.11
C LYS A 240 20.18 18.27 29.66
N LEU A 241 21.51 18.28 29.55
CA LEU A 241 22.26 19.45 29.10
C LEU A 241 21.98 19.74 27.62
N LEU A 242 21.90 18.70 26.77
CA LEU A 242 21.49 18.82 25.38
C LEU A 242 20.11 19.48 25.26
N VAL A 243 19.11 18.95 25.97
CA VAL A 243 17.74 19.50 25.93
C VAL A 243 17.73 20.95 26.41
N LYS A 244 18.43 21.26 27.50
CA LYS A 244 18.53 22.62 28.03
C LYS A 244 19.17 23.57 27.00
N ASN A 245 20.29 23.17 26.39
CA ASN A 245 21.00 24.00 25.43
C ASN A 245 20.22 24.20 24.13
N ILE A 246 19.37 23.25 23.75
CA ILE A 246 18.42 23.42 22.63
C ILE A 246 17.35 24.46 23.00
N LEU A 247 16.79 24.40 24.22
CA LEU A 247 15.74 25.32 24.66
C LEU A 247 16.26 26.75 24.91
N ASP A 248 17.49 26.89 25.38
CA ASP A 248 18.11 28.17 25.70
C ASP A 248 18.80 28.84 24.49
N SER A 249 18.99 28.12 23.38
CA SER A 249 19.68 28.65 22.19
C SER A 249 18.76 29.48 21.30
N ASN A 250 19.25 30.63 20.86
CA ASN A 250 18.61 31.43 19.81
C ASN A 250 18.65 30.73 18.44
N ASN A 251 19.52 29.74 18.25
CA ASN A 251 19.67 28.96 17.02
C ASN A 251 19.75 27.45 17.35
N PRO A 252 18.62 26.81 17.69
CA PRO A 252 18.61 25.45 18.23
C PRO A 252 19.18 24.37 17.30
N ILE A 253 19.21 24.62 15.99
CA ILE A 253 19.67 23.67 14.97
C ILE A 253 21.16 23.79 14.67
N ASN A 254 21.78 24.96 14.92
CA ASN A 254 23.16 25.27 14.50
C ASN A 254 24.18 25.14 15.64
N ASN A 255 23.84 24.44 16.72
CA ASN A 255 24.74 24.28 17.87
C ASN A 255 25.87 23.29 17.54
N ASN A 256 27.00 23.81 17.05
CA ASN A 256 28.25 23.07 16.93
C ASN A 256 28.71 22.60 18.32
N SER A 257 28.56 21.31 18.60
CA SER A 257 28.75 20.65 19.90
C SER A 257 27.82 21.20 21.01
N PRO A 258 26.61 20.63 21.16
CA PRO A 258 25.67 21.08 22.18
C PRO A 258 26.13 20.79 23.61
N ILE A 259 27.26 20.10 23.82
CA ILE A 259 27.80 19.77 25.14
C ILE A 259 29.27 20.13 25.20
N ASN A 260 29.66 20.79 26.30
CA ASN A 260 31.05 20.99 26.64
C ASN A 260 31.59 19.74 27.36
N ARG A 261 32.49 18.99 26.70
CA ARG A 261 33.08 17.74 27.20
C ARG A 261 34.12 17.93 28.30
N ASP A 262 34.60 19.16 28.53
CA ASP A 262 35.42 19.48 29.70
C ASP A 262 34.60 19.47 31.00
N ILE A 263 33.29 19.78 30.89
CA ILE A 263 32.36 19.80 32.02
C ILE A 263 31.70 18.43 32.21
N VAL A 264 31.33 17.77 31.10
CA VAL A 264 30.71 16.43 31.12
C VAL A 264 31.57 15.46 30.29
N PRO A 265 32.60 14.87 30.91
CA PRO A 265 33.50 13.96 30.21
C PRO A 265 32.81 12.65 29.83
N TYR A 266 33.32 11.99 28.79
CA TYR A 266 32.90 10.64 28.41
C TYR A 266 33.22 9.61 29.50
N GLY A 267 32.57 8.45 29.43
CA GLY A 267 32.79 7.33 30.36
C GLY A 267 31.81 7.30 31.54
N GLN A 268 30.95 8.31 31.68
CA GLN A 268 29.89 8.37 32.70
C GLN A 268 28.54 7.83 32.22
N THR A 269 28.52 7.06 31.12
CA THR A 269 27.27 6.44 30.64
C THR A 269 26.80 5.38 31.63
N LYS A 270 25.49 5.25 31.79
CA LYS A 270 24.89 4.29 32.74
C LYS A 270 25.30 2.83 32.51
N PRO A 271 25.40 2.32 31.26
CA PRO A 271 25.96 0.99 31.03
C PRO A 271 27.38 0.83 31.58
N LEU A 272 28.28 1.81 31.33
CA LEU A 272 29.67 1.75 31.81
C LEU A 272 29.76 1.86 33.34
N MET A 273 28.93 2.69 33.96
CA MET A 273 28.85 2.80 35.43
C MET A 273 28.39 1.49 36.08
N ILE A 274 27.38 0.83 35.51
CA ILE A 274 26.89 -0.45 36.01
C ILE A 274 27.95 -1.53 35.81
N PHE A 275 28.61 -1.56 34.65
CA PHE A 275 29.71 -2.47 34.39
C PHE A 275 30.86 -2.27 35.38
N LYS A 276 31.26 -1.02 35.65
CA LYS A 276 32.26 -0.68 36.67
C LYS A 276 31.84 -1.11 38.07
N HIS A 277 30.57 -0.91 38.44
CA HIS A 277 30.06 -1.38 39.73
C HIS A 277 30.13 -2.90 39.87
N ILE A 278 29.74 -3.65 38.83
CA ILE A 278 29.84 -5.12 38.79
C ILE A 278 31.28 -5.57 38.97
N LEU A 279 32.23 -4.96 38.24
CA LEU A 279 33.65 -5.28 38.38
C LEU A 279 34.18 -4.95 39.77
N ASN A 280 33.81 -3.79 40.32
CA ASN A 280 34.22 -3.39 41.66
C ASN A 280 33.71 -4.38 42.72
N SER A 281 32.46 -4.87 42.58
CA SER A 281 31.93 -5.93 43.45
C SER A 281 32.66 -7.27 43.29
N ALA A 282 33.26 -7.53 42.13
CA ALA A 282 34.11 -8.69 41.88
C ALA A 282 35.58 -8.47 42.32
N GLY A 283 35.94 -7.28 42.83
CA GLY A 283 37.28 -6.95 43.31
C GLY A 283 38.22 -6.38 42.24
N PHE A 284 37.70 -5.98 41.07
CA PHE A 284 38.48 -5.38 39.99
C PHE A 284 38.01 -3.94 39.72
N ASP A 285 38.94 -2.99 39.57
CA ASP A 285 38.63 -1.65 39.08
C ASP A 285 39.37 -1.38 37.76
N TYR A 286 38.85 -0.47 36.96
CA TYR A 286 39.49 0.00 35.74
C TYR A 286 39.42 1.51 35.63
N GLU A 287 40.46 2.08 35.03
CA GLU A 287 40.57 3.49 34.71
C GLU A 287 40.99 3.64 33.24
N TYR A 288 40.46 4.67 32.58
CA TYR A 288 40.89 4.99 31.23
C TYR A 288 42.31 5.58 31.28
N LYS A 289 43.27 4.88 30.68
CA LYS A 289 44.60 5.40 30.44
C LYS A 289 44.74 5.72 28.95
N LYS A 290 45.02 6.98 28.63
CA LYS A 290 45.34 7.39 27.26
C LYS A 290 46.64 6.70 26.84
N GLU A 291 46.67 6.07 25.67
CA GLU A 291 47.93 5.58 25.11
C GLU A 291 48.85 6.78 24.84
N GLU A 292 50.05 6.75 25.42
CA GLU A 292 51.13 7.65 25.03
C GLU A 292 51.64 7.16 23.67
N VAL A 293 51.37 7.93 22.63
CA VAL A 293 51.89 7.72 21.27
C VAL A 293 53.20 8.48 21.13
#